data_AF-A0A2E5B826-F1
#
_entry.id   AF-A0A2E5B826-F1
#
_cell.length_a   1.000
_cell.length_b   1.000
_cell.length_c   1.000
_cell.angle_alpha   90.00
_cell.angle_beta   90.00
_cell.angle_gamma   90.00
#
_symmetry.space_group_name_H-M   'P 1'
#
loop_
_entity.id
_entity.type
_entity.pdbx_description
1 polymer ?
#
loop_
_entity_poly.entity_id
_entity_poly.type
_entity_poly.pdbx_seq_one_letter_code
_entity_poly.pdbx_strand_id
1 'polypeptide(L)' 'MTEIVLGHRVLNTIDGRFGFVINVPYNQLIPVNIEGSTRKELWPASQVKLRNKKLQLKNFGGNFIPPKGFPLAI' A
#
# COMPACT_ATOMS: atom_id res chain seq x y z
N MET A 1 -1.56 12.36 -12.31
CA MET A 1 -1.82 11.19 -11.45
C MET A 1 -0.72 11.14 -10.42
N THR A 2 -1.03 11.09 -9.12
CA THR A 2 -0.01 10.91 -8.07
C THR A 2 0.65 9.55 -8.27
N GLU A 3 1.97 9.55 -8.50
CA GLU A 3 2.75 8.34 -8.67
C GLU A 3 2.73 7.52 -7.38
N ILE A 4 2.30 6.26 -7.49
CA ILE A 4 2.31 5.32 -6.37
C ILE A 4 3.74 4.82 -6.20
N VAL A 5 4.37 5.21 -5.09
CA VAL A 5 5.73 4.81 -4.72
C VAL A 5 5.78 3.83 -3.53
N LEU A 6 6.94 3.22 -3.32
CA LEU A 6 7.24 2.32 -2.21
C LEU A 6 6.80 2.93 -0.86
N GLY A 7 6.13 2.14 -0.03
CA GLY A 7 5.68 2.54 1.31
C GLY A 7 4.32 3.25 1.36
N HIS A 8 3.73 3.62 0.22
CA HIS A 8 2.38 4.17 0.22
C HIS A 8 1.35 3.16 0.72
N ARG A 9 0.39 3.68 1.49
CA ARG A 9 -0.84 2.96 1.82
C ARG A 9 -1.84 3.10 0.71
N VAL A 10 -2.35 1.96 0.26
CA VAL A 10 -3.25 1.85 -0.86
C VAL A 10 -4.51 1.06 -0.49
N LEU A 11 -5.55 1.29 -1.27
CA LEU A 11 -6.84 0.60 -1.22
C LEU A 11 -7.05 -0.11 -2.56
N ASN A 12 -7.36 -1.41 -2.53
CA ASN A 12 -7.89 -2.12 -3.68
C ASN A 12 -9.37 -1.75 -3.85
N THR A 13 -9.73 -1.20 -5.01
CA THR A 13 -11.07 -0.71 -5.27
C THR A 13 -12.08 -1.81 -5.61
N ILE A 14 -11.62 -3.04 -5.88
CA ILE A 14 -12.50 -4.17 -6.21
C ILE A 14 -13.05 -4.81 -4.95
N ASP A 15 -12.20 -5.08 -3.97
CA ASP A 15 -12.55 -5.85 -2.78
C ASP A 15 -12.46 -5.07 -1.46
N GLY A 16 -12.04 -3.80 -1.52
CA GLY A 16 -11.99 -2.94 -0.34
C GLY A 16 -10.77 -3.17 0.56
N ARG A 17 -9.84 -4.07 0.21
CA ARG A 17 -8.69 -4.40 1.05
C ARG A 17 -7.64 -3.28 1.06
N PHE A 18 -7.03 -3.08 2.22
CA PHE A 18 -5.91 -2.15 2.37
C PHE A 18 -4.58 -2.88 2.26
N GLY A 19 -3.57 -2.15 1.81
CA GLY A 19 -2.21 -2.67 1.79
C GLY A 19 -1.17 -1.58 1.64
N PHE A 20 0.07 -2.02 1.57
CA PHE A 20 1.24 -1.17 1.48
C PHE A 20 2.06 -1.56 0.26
N VAL A 21 2.50 -0.57 -0.50
CA VAL A 21 3.41 -0.80 -1.62
C VAL A 21 4.75 -1.27 -1.07
N ILE A 22 5.20 -2.45 -1.49
CA ILE A 22 6.43 -3.08 -0.98
C ILE A 22 7.55 -3.15 -2.00
N ASN A 23 7.30 -2.81 -3.26
CA ASN A 23 8.32 -2.70 -4.29
C ASN A 23 7.90 -1.71 -5.38
N VAL A 24 8.81 -1.39 -6.30
CA VAL A 24 8.55 -0.53 -7.45
C VAL A 24 7.46 -1.16 -8.32
N PRO A 25 6.42 -0.40 -8.73
CA PRO A 25 5.44 -0.89 -9.69
C PRO A 25 6.09 -1.32 -11.01
N TYR A 26 5.60 -2.40 -11.61
CA TYR A 26 6.11 -2.95 -12.86
C TYR A 26 4.94 -3.44 -13.74
N ASN A 27 4.96 -3.15 -15.05
CA ASN A 27 3.91 -3.54 -16.00
C ASN A 27 2.48 -3.30 -15.50
N GLN A 28 2.22 -2.09 -14.97
CA GLN A 28 0.91 -1.72 -14.39
C GLN A 28 0.47 -2.58 -13.19
N LEU A 29 1.35 -3.39 -12.61
CA LEU A 29 1.11 -4.13 -11.38
C LEU A 29 1.84 -3.46 -10.22
N ILE A 30 1.15 -3.33 -9.10
CA ILE A 30 1.64 -2.72 -7.87
C ILE A 30 1.83 -3.85 -6.86
N PRO A 31 3.07 -4.13 -6.44
CA PRO A 31 3.37 -5.09 -5.39
C PRO A 31 2.90 -4.56 -4.03
N VAL A 32 1.96 -5.26 -3.42
CA VAL A 32 1.30 -4.84 -2.18
C VAL A 32 1.40 -5.94 -1.12
N ASN A 33 1.74 -5.55 0.11
CA ASN A 33 1.51 -6.39 1.28
C ASN A 33 0.17 -6.01 1.93
N ILE A 34 -0.70 -6.99 2.15
CA ILE A 34 -2.04 -6.75 2.68
C ILE A 34 -1.95 -6.37 4.15
N GLU A 35 -2.65 -5.31 4.53
CA GLU A 35 -2.72 -4.86 5.92
C GLU A 35 -3.43 -5.91 6.78
N GLY A 36 -2.80 -6.30 7.90
CA GLY A 36 -3.31 -7.37 8.77
C GLY A 36 -3.05 -8.79 8.25
N SER A 37 -2.23 -8.96 7.21
CA SER A 37 -1.86 -10.26 6.66
C SER A 37 -0.34 -10.35 6.42
N THR A 38 0.16 -11.58 6.22
CA THR A 38 1.51 -11.85 5.69
C THR A 38 1.52 -11.97 4.17
N ARG A 39 0.34 -11.92 3.53
CA ARG A 39 0.18 -12.14 2.10
C ARG A 39 0.67 -10.94 1.28
N LYS A 40 1.51 -11.24 0.30
CA LYS A 40 1.93 -10.32 -0.77
C LYS A 40 1.10 -10.60 -2.02
N GLU A 41 0.62 -9.55 -2.66
CA GLU A 41 -0.19 -9.61 -3.89
C GLU A 41 0.32 -8.60 -4.92
N LEU A 42 -0.05 -8.84 -6.18
CA LEU A 42 0.15 -7.90 -7.28
C LEU A 42 -1.22 -7.36 -7.68
N TRP A 43 -1.42 -6.05 -7.50
CA TRP A 43 -2.68 -5.40 -7.84
C TRP A 43 -2.55 -4.59 -9.13
N PRO A 44 -3.49 -4.71 -10.09
CA PRO A 44 -3.52 -3.83 -11.25
C PRO A 44 -3.65 -2.37 -10.85
N ALA A 45 -2.85 -1.48 -11.43
CA ALA A 45 -2.83 -0.06 -11.10
C ALA A 45 -4.20 0.61 -11.28
N SER A 46 -5.02 0.11 -12.22
CA SER A 46 -6.41 0.54 -12.42
C SER A 46 -7.34 0.25 -11.23
N GLN A 47 -6.96 -0.70 -10.38
CA GLN A 47 -7.72 -1.14 -9.21
C GLN A 47 -7.14 -0.62 -7.90
N VAL A 48 -6.13 0.26 -7.96
CA VAL A 48 -5.43 0.75 -6.77
C VAL A 48 -5.62 2.25 -6.63
N LYS A 49 -6.04 2.67 -5.43
CA LYS A 49 -6.10 4.08 -5.05
C LYS A 49 -5.25 4.34 -3.83
N LEU A 50 -4.58 5.49 -3.79
CA LEU A 50 -3.92 5.97 -2.58
C LEU A 50 -4.95 6.20 -1.49
N ARG A 51 -4.63 5.78 -0.26
CA ARG A 51 -5.42 6.21 0.91
C ARG A 51 -5.26 7.71 1.13
N ASN A 52 -6.27 8.31 1.77
CA ASN A 52 -6.24 9.70 2.21
C ASN A 52 -4.91 10.05 2.90
N LYS A 53 -4.39 11.25 2.62
CA LYS A 53 -3.08 11.70 3.14
C LYS A 53 -2.94 11.52 4.65
N LYS A 54 -3.97 11.83 5.44
CA LYS A 54 -3.98 11.65 6.91
C LYS A 54 -3.73 10.20 7.35
N LEU A 55 -4.11 9.24 6.50
CA LEU A 55 -3.94 7.81 6.73
C LEU A 55 -2.62 7.29 6.14
N GLN A 56 -1.79 8.11 5.52
CA GLN A 56 -0.46 7.67 5.07
C GLN A 56 0.53 7.63 6.23
N LEU A 57 1.71 7.02 6.02
CA LEU A 57 2.81 7.08 6.98
C LEU A 57 3.29 8.53 7.17
N LYS A 58 3.98 8.80 8.28
CA LYS A 58 4.58 10.11 8.58
C LYS A 58 5.49 10.61 7.45
N ASN A 59 6.26 9.72 6.82
CA ASN A 59 7.14 10.06 5.69
C ASN A 59 6.38 10.56 4.45
N PHE A 60 5.09 10.26 4.35
CA PHE A 60 4.18 10.73 3.29
C PHE A 60 3.25 11.85 3.79
N GLY A 61 3.58 12.49 4.92
CA GLY A 61 2.81 13.58 5.50
C GLY A 61 1.47 13.16 6.12
N GLY A 62 1.34 11.89 6.49
CA GLY A 62 0.20 11.37 7.23
C GLY A 62 0.49 11.13 8.71
N ASN A 63 -0.50 10.58 9.43
CA ASN A 63 -0.41 10.33 10.87
C ASN A 63 -0.51 8.85 11.22
N PHE A 64 -0.48 7.96 10.22
CA PHE A 64 -0.59 6.54 10.47
C PHE A 64 0.68 6.00 11.12
N ILE A 65 0.49 5.26 12.21
CA ILE A 65 1.53 4.54 12.93
C ILE A 65 1.29 3.05 12.68
N PRO A 66 2.17 2.37 11.92
CA PRO A 66 2.03 0.94 11.70
C PRO A 66 2.25 0.19 13.03
N PRO A 67 1.60 -0.98 13.22
CA PRO A 67 1.90 -1.84 14.36
C PRO A 67 3.37 -2.27 14.33
N LYS A 68 3.94 -2.52 15.51
CA LYS A 68 5.35 -2.90 15.65
C LYS A 68 5.62 -4.19 14.85
N GLY A 69 6.63 -4.15 13.98
CA GLY A 69 7.00 -5.27 13.11
C GLY A 69 6.28 -5.32 11.75
N PHE A 70 5.58 -4.26 11.34
CA PHE A 70 4.92 -4.16 10.04
C PHE A 70 5.72 -3.30 9.03
N PRO A 71 5.79 -3.67 7.73
CA PRO A 71 5.30 -4.93 7.16
C PRO A 71 6.08 -6.11 7.75
N LEU A 72 5.40 -7.25 7.97
CA LEU A 72 6.05 -8.47 8.46
C LEU A 72 7.18 -8.84 7.48
N ALA A 73 8.41 -8.54 7.89
CA ALA A 73 9.62 -8.98 7.21
C ALA A 73 9.83 -10.45 7.61
N ILE A 74 9.44 -11.36 6.73
CA ILE A 74 9.89 -12.75 6.76
C ILE A 74 11.13 -12.80 5.88
#